data_AF-A0A4S8LSU5-F1
#
_entry.id   AF-A0A4S8LSU5-F1
#
_cell.length_a   1.000
_cell.length_b   1.000
_cell.length_c   1.000
_cell.angle_alpha   90.00
_cell.angle_beta   90.00
_cell.angle_gamma   90.00
#
_symmetry.space_group_name_H-M   'P 1'
#
loop_
_entity.id
_entity.type
_entity.pdbx_description
1 polymer ?
#
loop_
_entity_poly.entity_id
_entity_poly.type
_entity_poly.pdbx_seq_one_letter_code
_entity_poly.pdbx_strand_id
1 'polypeptide(L)'
;MVRQSSSHLQSFKIDSDYHLTSIQLSDILSWMPSLTDLSIHVISTVLHEGFLAQLTYIPHSKSLPTYTPEKFTSSVLLPRLKSLEIIINFETNVEEFIPDTDSIIAMVESRIARPSSDDNSHDDSLVDKLYHLTVLIPYFRDNSERAWAEKFRAVLKKRLQKHIDQGFTCTITLAEASNSGYEL
;
A
#
# COMPACT_ATOMS: atom_id res chain seq x y z
N MET A 1 27.90 14.84 2.71
CA MET A 1 26.71 15.72 2.82
C MET A 1 25.98 15.36 4.09
N VAL A 2 25.83 16.31 5.01
CA VAL A 2 25.07 16.12 6.25
C VAL A 2 23.59 16.15 5.87
N ARG A 3 22.92 14.99 6.00
CA ARG A 3 21.49 14.84 5.69
C ARG A 3 20.70 15.51 6.81
N GLN A 4 20.16 16.70 6.55
CA GLN A 4 19.16 17.30 7.43
C GLN A 4 17.84 16.55 7.22
N SER A 5 17.50 15.69 8.17
CA SER A 5 16.18 15.07 8.28
C SER A 5 15.12 16.15 8.45
N SER A 6 14.06 16.09 7.63
CA SER A 6 12.93 17.01 7.79
C SER A 6 12.29 16.80 9.16
N SER A 7 11.86 17.89 9.79
CA SER A 7 11.19 17.90 11.09
C SER A 7 9.92 17.04 11.09
N HIS A 8 9.84 16.05 11.99
CA HIS A 8 8.65 15.32 12.46
C HIS A 8 7.45 15.19 11.50
N LEU A 9 7.68 14.95 10.20
CA LEU A 9 6.58 14.76 9.28
C LEU A 9 5.90 13.43 9.61
N GLN A 10 4.68 13.52 10.12
CA GLN A 10 3.87 12.36 10.52
C GLN A 10 2.97 11.88 9.39
N SER A 11 2.51 12.81 8.55
CA SER A 11 1.60 12.52 7.44
C SER A 11 2.15 13.08 6.14
N PHE A 12 2.10 12.29 5.07
CA PHE A 12 2.58 12.68 3.76
C PHE A 12 1.60 12.18 2.70
N LYS A 13 1.22 13.08 1.80
CA LYS A 13 0.39 12.76 0.65
C LYS A 13 1.22 12.92 -0.61
N ILE A 14 1.22 11.88 -1.43
CA ILE A 14 1.88 11.86 -2.73
C ILE A 14 0.78 11.96 -3.77
N ASP A 15 0.78 13.07 -4.51
CA ASP A 15 0.01 13.21 -5.73
C ASP A 15 0.95 13.07 -6.91
N SER A 16 1.08 11.85 -7.43
CA SER A 16 1.90 11.62 -8.61
C SER A 16 1.03 11.84 -9.83
N ASP A 17 0.81 13.08 -10.23
CA ASP A 17 0.14 13.43 -11.49
C ASP A 17 1.01 13.08 -12.73
N TYR A 18 1.53 11.84 -12.81
CA TYR A 18 2.07 11.18 -14.01
C TYR A 18 3.58 10.86 -14.14
N HIS A 19 4.44 11.14 -13.15
CA HIS A 19 5.90 11.07 -13.43
C HIS A 19 6.85 10.47 -12.37
N LEU A 20 6.37 9.88 -11.28
CA LEU A 20 7.27 9.27 -10.29
C LEU A 20 7.37 7.75 -10.49
N THR A 21 8.59 7.23 -10.63
CA THR A 21 8.87 5.79 -10.61
C THR A 21 8.88 5.25 -9.18
N SER A 22 8.79 3.92 -8.98
CA SER A 22 8.90 3.34 -7.63
C SER A 22 10.23 3.67 -6.95
N ILE A 23 11.32 3.73 -7.72
CA ILE A 23 12.66 4.07 -7.20
C ILE A 23 12.64 5.50 -6.66
N GLN A 24 12.09 6.45 -7.41
CA GLN A 24 12.00 7.85 -6.97
C GLN A 24 11.11 8.01 -5.74
N LEU A 25 10.00 7.27 -5.66
CA LEU A 25 9.13 7.27 -4.48
C LEU A 25 9.81 6.68 -3.25
N SER A 26 10.51 5.55 -3.41
CA SER A 26 11.30 4.93 -2.34
C SER A 26 12.39 5.86 -1.84
N ASP A 27 13.09 6.54 -2.76
CA ASP A 27 14.10 7.53 -2.41
C ASP A 27 13.50 8.67 -1.59
N ILE A 28 12.37 9.24 -2.00
CA ILE A 28 11.67 10.31 -1.27
C ILE A 28 11.28 9.85 0.14
N LEU A 29 10.64 8.68 0.24
CA LEU A 29 10.16 8.15 1.52
C LEU A 29 11.29 7.77 2.47
N SER A 30 12.49 7.45 1.96
CA SER A 30 13.66 7.19 2.79
C SER A 30 14.12 8.39 3.63
N TRP A 31 13.72 9.61 3.24
CA TRP A 31 13.96 10.83 4.01
C TRP A 31 12.94 11.07 5.14
N MET A 32 11.90 10.24 5.23
CA MET A 32 10.77 10.39 6.15
C MET A 32 10.56 9.14 7.03
N PRO A 33 11.57 8.64 7.76
CA PRO A 33 11.47 7.39 8.51
C PRO A 33 10.47 7.43 9.68
N SER A 34 10.07 8.62 10.12
CA SER A 34 9.11 8.84 11.21
C SER A 34 7.65 8.87 10.74
N LEU A 35 7.39 8.67 9.45
CA LEU A 35 6.05 8.78 8.89
C LEU A 35 5.11 7.73 9.49
N THR A 36 3.96 8.19 9.99
CA THR A 36 2.90 7.34 10.56
C THR A 36 1.74 7.15 9.61
N ASP A 37 1.52 8.11 8.71
CA ASP A 37 0.39 8.15 7.79
C ASP A 37 0.88 8.46 6.37
N LEU A 38 0.54 7.60 5.43
CA LEU A 38 0.91 7.77 4.02
C LEU A 38 -0.35 7.66 3.16
N SER A 39 -0.61 8.69 2.35
CA SER A 39 -1.60 8.64 1.27
C SER A 39 -0.88 8.70 -0.06
N ILE A 40 -1.14 7.72 -0.92
CA ILE A 40 -0.51 7.61 -2.23
C ILE A 40 -1.60 7.63 -3.28
N HIS A 41 -1.58 8.67 -4.12
CA HIS A 41 -2.32 8.66 -5.37
C HIS A 41 -1.48 7.90 -6.40
N VAL A 42 -1.87 6.65 -6.63
CA VAL A 42 -1.05 5.70 -7.37
C VAL A 42 -1.48 5.66 -8.83
N ILE A 43 -0.48 5.77 -9.70
CA ILE A 43 -0.59 5.41 -11.12
C ILE A 43 -0.20 3.95 -11.29
N SER A 44 -0.87 3.24 -12.20
CA SER A 44 -0.62 1.83 -12.54
C SER A 44 0.87 1.44 -12.66
N THR A 45 1.72 2.33 -13.17
CA THR A 45 3.18 2.12 -13.32
C THR A 45 3.94 1.92 -12.01
N VAL A 46 3.51 2.54 -10.91
CA VAL A 46 4.16 2.41 -9.59
C VAL A 46 3.79 1.08 -8.92
N LEU A 47 2.57 0.59 -9.14
CA LEU A 47 2.12 -0.73 -8.66
C LEU A 47 2.86 -1.87 -9.38
N HIS A 48 3.24 -1.64 -10.64
CA HIS A 48 3.96 -2.61 -11.47
C HIS A 48 5.33 -3.02 -10.90
N GLU A 49 6.03 -2.12 -10.21
CA GLU A 49 7.41 -2.35 -9.75
C GLU A 49 7.49 -2.99 -8.34
N GLY A 50 6.39 -3.50 -7.79
CA GLY A 50 6.38 -4.12 -6.45
C GLY A 50 6.61 -3.13 -5.31
N PHE A 51 6.44 -1.83 -5.56
CA PHE A 51 6.67 -0.74 -4.62
C PHE A 51 5.89 -0.90 -3.31
N LEU A 52 4.59 -1.25 -3.39
CA LEU A 52 3.76 -1.45 -2.20
C LEU A 52 4.35 -2.54 -1.29
N ALA A 53 4.82 -3.65 -1.86
CA ALA A 53 5.47 -4.69 -1.08
C ALA A 53 6.74 -4.16 -0.38
N GLN A 54 7.49 -3.25 -1.03
CA GLN A 54 8.70 -2.64 -0.46
C GLN A 54 8.40 -1.66 0.68
N LEU A 55 7.28 -0.93 0.63
CA LEU A 55 6.91 0.04 1.69
C LEU A 55 6.90 -0.60 3.08
N THR A 56 6.49 -1.86 3.14
CA THR A 56 6.25 -2.55 4.40
C THR A 56 7.03 -3.84 4.58
N TYR A 57 7.88 -4.21 3.61
CA TYR A 57 8.68 -5.43 3.69
C TYR A 57 9.52 -5.45 4.96
N ILE A 58 9.24 -6.43 5.84
CA ILE A 58 10.07 -6.75 6.99
C ILE A 58 10.96 -7.95 6.60
N PRO A 59 12.29 -7.77 6.54
CA PRO A 59 13.21 -8.88 6.33
C PRO A 59 12.97 -9.99 7.37
N HIS A 60 12.97 -11.25 6.93
CA HIS A 60 12.73 -12.45 7.76
C HIS A 60 11.28 -12.71 8.19
N SER A 61 10.31 -11.91 7.74
CA SER A 61 8.91 -12.32 7.86
C SER A 61 8.66 -13.57 7.01
N LYS A 62 7.90 -14.55 7.53
CA LYS A 62 7.57 -15.80 6.82
C LYS A 62 6.79 -15.58 5.52
N SER A 63 6.27 -14.37 5.31
CA SER A 63 5.65 -13.90 4.07
C SER A 63 6.70 -13.23 3.19
N LEU A 64 7.50 -14.02 2.47
CA LEU A 64 8.33 -13.47 1.40
C LEU A 64 7.41 -12.99 0.26
N PRO A 65 7.51 -11.73 -0.21
CA PRO A 65 6.82 -11.34 -1.42
C PRO A 65 7.40 -12.12 -2.61
N THR A 66 6.55 -12.42 -3.60
CA THR A 66 6.93 -13.13 -4.83
C THR A 66 7.93 -12.34 -5.70
N TYR A 67 8.15 -11.06 -5.38
CA TYR A 67 9.11 -10.18 -6.04
C TYR A 67 10.44 -10.19 -5.30
N THR A 68 11.50 -10.63 -5.97
CA THR A 68 12.88 -10.46 -5.52
C THR A 68 13.27 -8.98 -5.57
N PRO A 69 13.50 -8.31 -4.43
CA PRO A 69 13.94 -6.93 -4.43
C PRO A 69 15.44 -6.92 -4.77
N GLU A 70 15.79 -6.78 -6.04
CA GLU A 70 17.19 -6.89 -6.50
C GLU A 70 18.12 -5.78 -5.97
N LYS A 71 17.60 -4.70 -5.36
CA LYS A 71 18.41 -3.52 -5.01
C LYS A 71 18.00 -2.77 -3.73
N PHE A 72 17.29 -3.40 -2.80
CA PHE A 72 16.88 -2.71 -1.59
C PHE A 72 17.76 -3.08 -0.40
N THR A 73 18.25 -2.05 0.28
CA THR A 73 18.94 -2.17 1.57
C THR A 73 18.07 -2.94 2.54
N SER A 74 18.69 -3.72 3.43
CA SER A 74 18.10 -4.68 4.37
C SER A 74 17.17 -4.09 5.45
N SER A 75 16.57 -2.92 5.24
CA SER A 75 15.81 -2.15 6.22
C SER A 75 14.43 -1.76 5.70
N VAL A 76 13.42 -1.91 6.56
CA VAL A 76 12.03 -1.49 6.30
C VAL A 76 11.99 0.01 5.98
N LEU A 77 11.35 0.40 4.88
CA LEU A 77 11.33 1.79 4.41
C LEU A 77 10.57 2.71 5.37
N LEU A 78 9.38 2.29 5.82
CA LEU A 78 8.54 3.07 6.74
C LEU A 78 8.25 2.26 8.02
N PRO A 79 9.20 2.21 8.97
CA PRO A 79 9.03 1.42 10.18
C PRO A 79 7.91 1.95 11.07
N ARG A 80 7.58 3.24 11.04
CA ARG A 80 6.55 3.86 11.90
C ARG A 80 5.15 3.93 11.29
N LEU A 81 4.96 3.41 10.07
CA LEU A 81 3.68 3.49 9.36
C LEU A 81 2.57 2.75 10.11
N LYS A 82 1.48 3.45 10.39
CA LYS A 82 0.26 2.96 11.06
C LYS A 82 -0.98 3.05 10.17
N SER A 83 -0.99 3.99 9.23
CA SER A 83 -2.10 4.23 8.31
C SER A 83 -1.60 4.33 6.88
N LEU A 84 -2.23 3.59 5.97
CA LEU A 84 -1.94 3.62 4.54
C LEU A 84 -3.22 3.87 3.75
N GLU A 85 -3.20 4.88 2.90
CA GLU A 85 -4.24 5.15 1.91
C GLU A 85 -3.66 4.97 0.50
N ILE A 86 -4.37 4.20 -0.33
CA ILE A 86 -4.01 3.91 -1.71
C ILE A 86 -5.18 4.34 -2.59
N ILE A 87 -4.92 5.26 -3.51
CA ILE A 87 -5.88 5.65 -4.53
C ILE A 87 -5.46 4.99 -5.84
N ILE A 88 -6.32 4.16 -6.43
CA ILE A 88 -6.07 3.45 -7.69
C ILE A 88 -6.82 4.17 -8.80
N ASN A 89 -6.09 4.84 -9.71
CA ASN A 89 -6.68 5.52 -10.86
C ASN A 89 -6.49 4.70 -12.15
N PHE A 90 -7.60 4.38 -12.83
CA PHE A 90 -7.62 3.70 -14.12
C PHE A 90 -7.56 4.65 -15.33
N GLU A 91 -7.62 5.98 -15.15
CA GLU A 91 -7.74 6.95 -16.26
C GLU A 91 -6.62 6.87 -17.31
N THR A 92 -5.38 6.55 -16.91
CA THR A 92 -4.28 6.42 -17.87
C THR A 92 -4.29 5.07 -18.57
N ASN A 93 -4.27 5.14 -19.90
CA ASN A 93 -4.20 4.03 -20.86
C ASN A 93 -2.85 3.30 -20.84
N VAL A 94 -2.34 2.98 -19.66
CA VAL A 94 -1.16 2.13 -19.48
C VAL A 94 -1.66 0.70 -19.60
N GLU A 95 -1.19 0.01 -20.63
CA GLU A 95 -1.48 -1.39 -20.92
C GLU A 95 -1.54 -2.22 -19.62
N GLU A 96 -2.76 -2.69 -19.32
CA GLU A 96 -3.12 -3.73 -18.35
C GLU A 96 -2.19 -3.94 -17.15
N PHE A 97 -2.22 -3.06 -16.14
CA PHE A 97 -1.83 -3.51 -14.81
C PHE A 97 -2.86 -3.17 -13.75
N ILE A 98 -3.50 -4.25 -13.34
CA ILE A 98 -4.34 -4.37 -12.17
C ILE A 98 -3.43 -4.84 -11.03
N PRO A 99 -3.40 -4.16 -9.87
CA PRO A 99 -2.52 -4.57 -8.79
C PRO A 99 -2.80 -6.00 -8.35
N ASP A 100 -1.72 -6.75 -8.15
CA ASP A 100 -1.82 -8.10 -7.60
C ASP A 100 -2.39 -8.04 -6.18
N THR A 101 -3.57 -8.62 -6.03
CA THR A 101 -4.31 -8.66 -4.77
C THR A 101 -3.54 -9.43 -3.70
N ASP A 102 -2.82 -10.48 -4.10
CA ASP A 102 -2.05 -11.30 -3.17
C ASP A 102 -0.86 -10.52 -2.61
N SER A 103 -0.17 -9.74 -3.45
CA SER A 103 0.91 -8.85 -3.04
C SER A 103 0.46 -7.77 -2.04
N ILE A 104 -0.70 -7.13 -2.28
CA ILE A 104 -1.26 -6.14 -1.33
C ILE A 104 -1.61 -6.82 0.00
N ILE A 105 -2.20 -8.01 -0.04
CA ILE A 105 -2.58 -8.71 1.20
C ILE A 105 -1.34 -9.13 1.98
N ALA A 106 -0.32 -9.70 1.32
CA ALA A 106 0.92 -10.08 1.98
C ALA A 106 1.63 -8.87 2.61
N MET A 107 1.64 -7.72 1.91
CA MET A 107 2.12 -6.45 2.46
C MET A 107 1.39 -6.09 3.76
N VAL A 108 0.06 -6.06 3.73
CA VAL A 108 -0.77 -5.71 4.89
C VAL A 108 -0.54 -6.70 6.04
N GLU A 109 -0.62 -8.00 5.77
CA GLU A 109 -0.48 -9.06 6.77
C GLU A 109 0.89 -9.03 7.45
N SER A 110 1.97 -8.74 6.71
CA SER A 110 3.32 -8.60 7.26
C SER A 110 3.44 -7.53 8.36
N ARG A 111 2.54 -6.53 8.36
CA ARG A 111 2.52 -5.43 9.33
C ARG A 111 1.43 -5.54 10.38
N ILE A 112 0.41 -6.37 10.16
CA ILE A 112 -0.64 -6.62 11.15
C ILE A 112 -0.24 -7.79 12.06
N ALA A 113 0.28 -8.87 11.47
CA ALA A 113 0.64 -10.10 12.15
C ALA A 113 2.01 -9.96 12.80
N ARG A 114 2.11 -9.21 13.90
CA ARG A 114 3.27 -9.37 14.78
C ARG A 114 3.21 -10.78 15.39
N PRO A 115 4.26 -11.61 15.29
CA PRO A 115 4.36 -12.79 16.13
C PRO A 115 4.38 -12.31 17.60
N SER A 116 3.55 -12.92 18.45
CA SER A 116 3.73 -12.84 19.89
C SER A 116 5.16 -13.30 20.19
N SER A 117 5.96 -12.40 20.74
CA SER A 117 7.36 -12.63 21.06
C SER A 117 7.49 -13.71 22.14
N ASP A 118 7.59 -14.97 21.74
CA ASP A 118 7.97 -16.07 22.62
C ASP A 118 9.27 -16.77 22.18
N ASP A 119 9.97 -16.28 21.15
CA ASP A 119 11.30 -16.83 20.86
C ASP A 119 12.30 -15.80 20.32
N ASN A 120 13.25 -15.49 21.20
CA ASN A 120 14.61 -15.02 20.98
C ASN A 120 14.99 -14.28 19.68
N SER A 121 15.38 -13.00 19.87
CA SER A 121 16.59 -12.39 19.31
C SER A 121 16.57 -11.61 17.98
N HIS A 122 15.45 -11.04 17.56
CA HIS A 122 15.48 -9.90 16.63
C HIS A 122 14.62 -8.74 17.11
N ASP A 123 15.17 -7.53 16.96
CA ASP A 123 14.60 -6.25 17.39
C ASP A 123 13.42 -5.82 16.48
N ASP A 124 12.41 -6.69 16.35
CA ASP A 124 11.14 -6.40 15.68
C ASP A 124 10.32 -5.32 16.44
N SER A 125 10.86 -4.80 17.55
CA SER A 125 10.29 -3.70 18.33
C SER A 125 10.31 -2.36 17.59
N LEU A 126 11.11 -2.23 16.53
CA LEU A 126 11.32 -0.99 15.79
C LEU A 126 10.23 -0.68 14.75
N VAL A 127 9.41 -1.67 14.37
CA VAL A 127 8.42 -1.55 13.29
C VAL A 127 7.00 -1.55 13.82
N ASP A 128 6.31 -0.43 13.76
CA ASP A 128 4.93 -0.24 14.23
C ASP A 128 3.94 -1.10 13.43
N LYS A 129 2.89 -1.56 14.13
CA LYS A 129 1.77 -2.31 13.54
C LYS A 129 0.97 -1.39 12.61
N LEU A 130 0.57 -1.92 11.46
CA LEU A 130 -0.39 -1.23 10.58
C LEU A 130 -1.81 -1.41 11.16
N TYR A 131 -2.52 -0.31 11.38
CA TYR A 131 -3.86 -0.30 11.97
C TYR A 131 -4.95 0.05 10.96
N HIS A 132 -4.61 0.84 9.94
CA HIS A 132 -5.59 1.36 8.99
C HIS A 132 -5.11 1.16 7.56
N LEU A 133 -6.00 0.63 6.73
CA LEU A 133 -5.89 0.63 5.28
C LEU A 133 -7.15 1.25 4.68
N THR A 134 -6.94 2.25 3.82
CA THR A 134 -7.98 2.80 2.96
C THR A 134 -7.59 2.57 1.51
N VAL A 135 -8.52 2.02 0.72
CA VAL A 135 -8.36 1.92 -0.74
C VAL A 135 -9.48 2.69 -1.42
N LEU A 136 -9.13 3.66 -2.25
CA LEU A 136 -10.06 4.49 -3.01
C LEU A 136 -9.91 4.19 -4.49
N ILE A 137 -11.01 3.89 -5.16
CA ILE A 137 -11.06 3.67 -6.61
C ILE A 137 -12.08 4.65 -7.19
N PRO A 138 -11.65 5.87 -7.56
CA PRO A 138 -12.55 7.00 -7.81
C PRO A 138 -13.23 6.97 -9.18
N TYR A 139 -12.75 6.15 -10.11
CA TYR A 139 -13.28 6.09 -11.47
C TYR A 139 -13.06 4.71 -12.09
N PHE A 140 -13.96 4.31 -12.99
CA PHE A 140 -13.86 3.11 -13.83
C PHE A 140 -14.11 3.50 -15.29
N ARG A 141 -13.24 3.07 -16.20
CA ARG A 141 -13.40 3.24 -17.64
C ARG A 141 -14.43 2.26 -18.21
N ASP A 142 -14.44 1.04 -17.69
CA ASP A 142 -15.33 -0.02 -18.18
C ASP A 142 -15.80 -1.00 -17.08
N ASN A 143 -16.67 -1.92 -17.47
CA ASN A 143 -17.24 -2.92 -16.58
C ASN A 143 -16.24 -3.98 -16.10
N SER A 144 -15.12 -4.18 -16.81
CA SER A 144 -14.09 -5.15 -16.43
C SER A 144 -13.29 -4.66 -15.22
N GLU A 145 -12.93 -3.38 -15.19
CA GLU A 145 -12.26 -2.73 -14.06
C GLU A 145 -13.16 -2.72 -12.82
N ARG A 146 -14.45 -2.47 -13.01
CA ARG A 146 -15.44 -2.54 -11.94
C ARG A 146 -15.59 -3.96 -11.39
N ALA A 147 -15.70 -4.96 -12.27
CA ALA A 147 -15.79 -6.35 -11.87
C ALA A 147 -14.54 -6.80 -11.12
N TRP A 148 -13.36 -6.35 -11.56
CA TRP A 148 -12.13 -6.57 -10.82
C TRP A 148 -12.17 -5.89 -9.44
N ALA A 149 -12.54 -4.62 -9.36
CA ALA A 149 -12.54 -3.87 -8.09
C ALA A 149 -13.48 -4.46 -7.05
N GLU A 150 -14.66 -4.95 -7.47
CA GLU A 150 -15.58 -5.66 -6.59
C GLU A 150 -14.99 -7.00 -6.12
N LYS A 151 -14.33 -7.75 -7.02
CA LYS A 151 -13.64 -8.99 -6.66
C LYS A 151 -12.49 -8.72 -5.68
N PHE A 152 -11.67 -7.71 -5.96
CA PHE A 152 -10.59 -7.24 -5.09
C PHE A 152 -11.12 -6.89 -3.70
N ARG A 153 -12.18 -6.07 -3.64
CA ARG A 153 -12.86 -5.70 -2.39
C ARG A 153 -13.33 -6.91 -1.60
N ALA A 154 -14.00 -7.87 -2.27
CA ALA A 154 -14.50 -9.07 -1.63
C ALA A 154 -13.37 -9.96 -1.09
N VAL A 155 -12.30 -10.16 -1.87
CA VAL A 155 -11.14 -10.97 -1.48
C VAL A 155 -10.41 -10.34 -0.30
N LEU A 156 -10.13 -9.04 -0.37
CA LEU A 156 -9.37 -8.32 0.64
C LEU A 156 -10.14 -8.29 1.97
N LYS A 157 -11.45 -8.00 1.94
CA LYS A 157 -12.32 -8.09 3.12
C LYS A 157 -12.32 -9.49 3.72
N LYS A 158 -12.46 -10.53 2.89
CA LYS A 158 -12.49 -11.93 3.36
C LYS A 158 -11.17 -12.34 4.02
N ARG A 159 -10.02 -12.03 3.40
CA ARG A 159 -8.72 -12.43 3.94
C ARG A 159 -8.35 -11.66 5.21
N LEU A 160 -8.63 -10.37 5.25
CA LEU A 160 -8.31 -9.53 6.41
C LEU A 160 -9.37 -9.60 7.52
N GLN A 161 -10.47 -10.35 7.35
CA GLN A 161 -11.57 -10.41 8.32
C GLN A 161 -11.10 -10.72 9.75
N LYS A 162 -10.23 -11.72 9.91
CA LYS A 162 -9.66 -12.07 11.22
C LYS A 162 -8.95 -10.88 11.87
N HIS A 163 -8.25 -10.08 11.10
CA HIS A 163 -7.55 -8.90 11.58
C HIS A 163 -8.50 -7.75 11.87
N ILE A 164 -9.55 -7.60 11.07
CA ILE A 164 -10.61 -6.62 11.30
C ILE A 164 -11.31 -6.89 12.63
N ASP A 165 -11.63 -8.16 12.91
CA ASP A 165 -12.20 -8.58 14.19
C ASP A 165 -11.26 -8.33 15.38
N GLN A 166 -9.96 -8.12 15.11
CA GLN A 166 -8.92 -7.78 16.09
C GLN A 166 -8.57 -6.28 16.11
N GLY A 167 -9.41 -5.42 15.50
CA GLY A 167 -9.28 -3.97 15.54
C GLY A 167 -8.49 -3.34 14.39
N PHE A 168 -8.12 -4.10 13.34
CA PHE A 168 -7.63 -3.51 12.09
C PHE A 168 -8.80 -2.85 11.33
N THR A 169 -8.59 -1.65 10.78
CA THR A 169 -9.60 -0.98 9.96
C THR A 169 -9.24 -1.11 8.49
N CYS A 170 -10.18 -1.61 7.69
CA CYS A 170 -10.05 -1.69 6.24
C CYS A 170 -11.26 -1.06 5.56
N THR A 171 -11.06 0.04 4.87
CA THR A 171 -12.11 0.73 4.10
C THR A 171 -11.78 0.65 2.62
N ILE A 172 -12.77 0.26 1.81
CA ILE A 172 -12.63 0.20 0.35
C ILE A 172 -13.80 0.95 -0.25
N THR A 173 -13.51 2.07 -0.91
CA THR A 173 -14.51 2.94 -1.54
C THR A 173 -14.35 2.83 -3.05
N LEU A 174 -15.44 2.45 -3.71
CA LEU A 174 -15.54 2.37 -5.16
C LEU A 174 -16.39 3.54 -5.65
N ALA A 175 -16.05 4.09 -6.80
CA ALA A 175 -16.90 5.09 -7.47
C ALA A 175 -18.32 4.55 -7.62
N GLU A 176 -19.31 5.36 -7.26
CA GLU A 176 -20.68 5.06 -7.63
C GLU A 176 -20.80 5.12 -9.15
N ALA A 177 -21.57 4.20 -9.74
CA ALA A 177 -21.88 4.30 -11.15
C ALA A 177 -22.52 5.68 -11.37
N SER A 178 -21.85 6.55 -12.11
CA SER A 178 -22.50 7.69 -12.70
C SER A 178 -23.62 7.14 -13.57
N ASN A 179 -24.86 7.21 -13.06
CA ASN A 179 -26.06 7.10 -13.87
C ASN A 179 -25.95 8.23 -14.90
N SER A 180 -25.36 7.93 -16.06
CA SER A 180 -25.44 8.79 -17.22
C SER A 180 -26.86 8.71 -17.75
N GLY A 181 -27.78 9.37 -17.05
CA GLY A 181 -29.07 9.78 -17.60
C GLY A 181 -28.80 10.89 -18.61
N TYR A 182 -28.40 10.51 -19.82
CA TYR A 182 -28.58 11.34 -21.00
C TYR A 182 -29.84 10.84 -21.70
N GLU A 183 -30.99 11.30 -21.22
CA GLU A 183 -32.12 11.56 -22.10
C GLU A 183 -32.00 13.03 -22.50
N LEU A 184 -31.62 13.30 -23.74
CA LEU A 184 -32.12 14.40 -24.58
C LEU A 184 -31.84 14.05 -26.05
#